data_AF-A0A6B2TIB8-F1
#
_entry.id   AF-A0A6B2TIB8-F1
#
_cell.length_a   1.000
_cell.length_b   1.000
_cell.length_c   1.000
_cell.angle_alpha   90.00
_cell.angle_beta   90.00
_cell.angle_gamma   90.00
#
_symmetry.space_group_name_H-M   'P 1'
#
loop_
_entity.id
_entity.type
_entity.pdbx_description
1 polymer ?
#
loop_
_entity_poly.entity_id
_entity_poly.type
_entity_poly.pdbx_seq_one_letter_code
_entity_poly.pdbx_strand_id
1 'polypeptide(L)'
;PRRQTTAPPPPAPTAPPARPGEPAQPVAGDATGWSMEERLYNQVWGMFEDLARTTAAYRSAVDFADSRMEQELDKVLSDPRSRIGGAGDAARESARAKHADLVARARA
;
A
#
# COMPACT_ATOMS: atom_id res chain seq x y z
N PRO A 1 8.35 -21.66 14.61
CA PRO A 1 9.40 -20.64 14.32
C PRO A 1 8.80 -19.22 14.34
N ARG A 2 8.94 -18.49 15.46
CA ARG A 2 8.46 -17.11 15.60
C ARG A 2 9.47 -16.15 14.97
N ARG A 3 9.02 -15.31 14.02
CA ARG A 3 9.80 -14.17 13.52
C ARG A 3 9.91 -13.15 14.64
N GLN A 4 11.12 -12.98 15.18
CA GLN A 4 11.43 -11.88 16.09
C GLN A 4 11.36 -10.59 15.27
N THR A 5 10.50 -9.66 15.70
CA THR A 5 10.46 -8.32 15.11
C THR A 5 11.58 -7.52 15.77
N THR A 6 12.69 -7.34 15.07
CA THR A 6 13.75 -6.42 15.48
C THR A 6 13.22 -4.99 15.38
N ALA A 7 13.43 -4.19 16.42
CA ALA A 7 13.08 -2.78 16.43
C ALA A 7 13.77 -2.07 15.24
N PRO A 8 13.09 -1.13 14.55
CA PRO A 8 13.71 -0.37 13.47
C PRO A 8 14.89 0.44 14.03
N PRO A 9 16.02 0.52 13.30
CA PRO A 9 17.16 1.30 13.73
C PRO A 9 16.78 2.79 13.87
N PRO A 10 17.39 3.52 14.82
CA PRO A 10 17.12 4.94 15.01
C PRO A 10 17.46 5.74 13.73
N PRO A 11 16.73 6.82 13.44
CA PRO A 11 16.99 7.65 12.26
C PRO A 11 18.39 8.26 12.35
N ALA A 12 19.12 8.23 11.22
CA ALA A 12 20.44 8.82 11.13
C ALA A 12 20.36 10.34 11.36
N PRO A 13 21.33 10.94 12.08
CA PRO A 13 21.34 12.37 12.32
C PRO A 13 21.43 13.15 11.00
N THR A 14 20.60 14.20 10.89
CA THR A 14 20.56 15.11 9.73
C THR A 14 21.88 15.86 9.60
N ALA A 15 22.54 15.74 8.45
CA ALA A 15 23.78 16.45 8.17
C ALA A 15 23.52 17.99 8.07
N PRO A 16 24.44 18.82 8.60
CA PRO A 16 24.32 20.27 8.49
C PRO A 16 24.45 20.74 7.02
N PRO A 17 23.83 21.87 6.66
CA PRO A 17 23.86 22.39 5.29
C PRO A 17 25.30 22.77 4.87
N ALA A 18 25.67 22.42 3.63
CA ALA A 18 26.97 22.75 3.06
C ALA A 18 27.16 24.26 2.92
N ARG A 19 28.37 24.76 3.23
CA ARG A 19 28.69 26.19 3.09
C ARG A 19 28.84 26.58 1.62
N PRO A 20 28.52 27.84 1.25
CA PRO A 20 28.67 28.31 -0.12
C PRO A 20 30.13 28.17 -0.59
N GLY A 21 30.37 27.38 -1.64
CA GLY A 21 31.70 27.12 -2.19
C GLY A 21 32.32 25.77 -1.77
N GLU A 22 31.71 25.02 -0.86
CA GLU A 22 32.09 23.63 -0.58
C GLU A 22 31.24 22.66 -1.44
N PRO A 23 31.84 21.56 -1.95
CA PRO A 23 31.05 20.52 -2.59
C PRO A 23 30.03 19.95 -1.60
N ALA A 24 28.80 19.71 -2.07
CA ALA A 24 27.72 19.21 -1.22
C ALA A 24 28.17 17.95 -0.47
N GLN A 25 28.02 17.96 0.86
CA GLN A 25 28.40 16.79 1.65
C GLN A 25 27.52 15.59 1.27
N PRO A 26 28.10 14.39 1.25
CA PRO A 26 27.36 13.18 0.95
C PRO A 26 26.16 13.02 1.91
N VAL A 27 24.97 12.81 1.36
CA VAL A 27 23.72 12.59 2.10
C VAL A 27 23.67 11.13 2.54
N ALA A 28 23.04 10.84 3.69
CA ALA A 28 22.87 9.46 4.16
C ALA A 28 22.25 8.56 3.06
N GLY A 29 23.02 7.58 2.60
CA GLY A 29 22.76 6.81 1.37
C GLY A 29 23.98 6.75 0.44
N ASP A 30 24.92 7.66 0.61
CA ASP A 30 26.20 7.69 -0.09
C ASP A 30 27.17 6.69 0.53
N ALA A 31 26.90 5.41 0.32
CA ALA A 31 27.80 4.34 0.72
C ALA A 31 29.19 4.62 0.12
N THR A 32 30.20 4.79 0.97
CA THR A 32 31.61 4.92 0.55
C THR A 32 31.97 3.71 -0.32
N GLY A 33 32.28 3.95 -1.60
CA GLY A 33 32.67 2.91 -2.56
C GLY A 33 31.77 2.78 -3.79
N TRP A 34 30.70 3.57 -3.94
CA TRP A 34 29.81 3.51 -5.10
C TRP A 34 30.02 4.72 -6.02
N SER A 35 30.06 4.46 -7.33
CA SER A 35 30.07 5.50 -8.37
C SER A 35 28.75 6.28 -8.42
N MET A 36 28.74 7.43 -9.10
CA MET A 36 27.51 8.21 -9.31
C MET A 36 26.48 7.40 -10.12
N GLU A 37 26.91 6.71 -11.18
CA GLU A 37 26.05 5.83 -11.98
C GLU A 37 25.41 4.72 -11.15
N GLU A 38 26.19 4.01 -10.31
CA GLU A 38 25.64 2.95 -9.45
C GLU A 38 24.58 3.48 -8.47
N ARG A 39 24.76 4.70 -7.96
CA ARG A 39 23.74 5.35 -7.13
C ARG A 39 22.47 5.66 -7.91
N LEU A 40 22.59 6.22 -9.11
CA LEU A 40 21.44 6.51 -9.98
C LEU A 40 20.67 5.23 -10.33
N TYR A 41 21.38 4.15 -10.67
CA TYR A 41 20.75 2.86 -10.93
C TYR A 41 19.96 2.35 -9.73
N ASN A 42 20.56 2.37 -8.54
CA ASN A 42 19.89 1.88 -7.33
C ASN A 42 18.73 2.80 -6.89
N GLN A 43 18.85 4.11 -7.10
CA GLN A 43 17.77 5.05 -6.84
C GLN A 43 16.57 4.80 -7.76
N VAL A 44 16.82 4.66 -9.07
CA VAL A 44 15.77 4.35 -10.05
C VAL A 44 15.15 2.99 -9.75
N TRP A 45 15.97 2.00 -9.42
CA TRP A 45 15.50 0.69 -9.00
C TRP A 45 14.58 0.76 -7.78
N GLY A 46 14.99 1.48 -6.73
CA GLY A 46 14.19 1.69 -5.52
C GLY A 46 12.86 2.40 -5.80
N MET A 47 12.84 3.39 -6.70
CA MET A 47 11.60 4.05 -7.14
C MET A 47 10.65 3.07 -7.84
N PHE A 48 11.18 2.21 -8.72
CA PHE A 48 10.37 1.17 -9.37
C PHE A 48 9.88 0.12 -8.38
N GLU A 49 10.70 -0.27 -7.42
CA GLU A 49 10.32 -1.23 -6.39
C GLU A 49 9.18 -0.68 -5.52
N ASP A 50 9.27 0.59 -5.13
CA ASP A 50 8.22 1.24 -4.34
C ASP A 50 6.91 1.42 -5.12
N LEU A 51 7.01 1.79 -6.40
CA LEU A 51 5.85 1.84 -7.29
C LEU A 51 5.21 0.46 -7.48
N ALA A 52 6.03 -0.58 -7.69
CA ALA A 52 5.55 -1.95 -7.81
C ALA A 52 4.87 -2.42 -6.53
N ARG A 53 5.46 -2.12 -5.36
CA ARG A 53 4.91 -2.43 -4.04
C ARG A 53 3.57 -1.73 -3.81
N THR A 54 3.49 -0.44 -4.13
CA THR A 54 2.26 0.36 -4.01
C THR A 54 1.15 -0.17 -4.93
N THR A 55 1.50 -0.50 -6.18
CA THR A 55 0.56 -1.08 -7.15
C THR A 55 0.04 -2.44 -6.68
N ALA A 56 0.92 -3.30 -6.17
CA ALA A 56 0.55 -4.61 -5.62
C ALA A 56 -0.36 -4.48 -4.39
N ALA A 57 -0.08 -3.54 -3.50
CA ALA A 57 -0.91 -3.26 -2.33
C ALA A 57 -2.31 -2.78 -2.73
N TYR A 58 -2.39 -1.84 -3.68
CA TYR A 58 -3.67 -1.36 -4.20
C TYR A 58 -4.50 -2.49 -4.82
N ARG A 59 -3.90 -3.28 -5.72
CA ARG A 59 -4.58 -4.43 -6.34
C ARG A 59 -5.08 -5.42 -5.28
N SER A 60 -4.24 -5.76 -4.31
CA SER A 60 -4.62 -6.69 -3.23
C SER A 60 -5.78 -6.15 -2.39
N ALA A 61 -5.83 -4.84 -2.15
CA ALA A 61 -6.92 -4.20 -1.42
C ALA A 61 -8.25 -4.22 -2.22
N VAL A 62 -8.18 -4.01 -3.54
CA VAL A 62 -9.35 -4.14 -4.42
C VAL A 62 -9.84 -5.60 -4.48
N ASP A 63 -8.94 -6.56 -4.66
CA ASP A 63 -9.28 -7.99 -4.68
C ASP A 63 -9.95 -8.42 -3.34
N PHE A 64 -9.49 -7.85 -2.22
CA PHE A 64 -10.13 -8.04 -0.91
C PHE A 64 -11.54 -7.44 -0.85
N ALA A 65 -11.74 -6.23 -1.38
CA ALA A 65 -13.05 -5.58 -1.43
C ALA A 65 -14.04 -6.40 -2.29
N ASP A 66 -13.60 -6.90 -3.44
CA ASP A 66 -14.37 -7.76 -4.33
C ASP A 66 -14.79 -9.05 -3.61
N SER A 67 -13.83 -9.76 -3.01
CA SER A 67 -14.07 -10.99 -2.26
C SER A 67 -15.05 -10.77 -1.10
N ARG A 68 -14.95 -9.63 -0.41
CA ARG A 68 -15.86 -9.26 0.68
C ARG A 68 -17.28 -9.03 0.15
N MET A 69 -17.44 -8.34 -0.97
CA MET A 69 -18.74 -8.09 -1.58
C MET A 69 -19.40 -9.38 -2.03
N GLU A 70 -18.66 -10.25 -2.73
CA GLU A 70 -19.15 -11.56 -3.19
C GLU A 70 -19.67 -12.39 -2.02
N GLN A 71 -18.90 -12.51 -0.93
CA GLN A 71 -19.33 -13.23 0.28
C GLN A 71 -20.61 -12.68 0.90
N GLU A 72 -20.82 -11.36 0.89
CA GLU A 72 -22.04 -10.76 1.43
C GLU A 72 -23.23 -10.99 0.49
N LEU A 73 -23.03 -10.95 -0.83
CA LEU A 73 -24.07 -11.25 -1.81
C LEU A 73 -24.50 -12.71 -1.75
N ASP A 74 -23.56 -13.64 -1.60
CA ASP A 74 -23.84 -15.07 -1.45
C ASP A 74 -24.70 -15.34 -0.22
N LYS A 75 -24.38 -14.70 0.91
CA LYS A 75 -25.22 -14.79 2.13
C LYS A 75 -26.63 -14.30 1.86
N VAL A 76 -26.79 -13.16 1.19
CA VAL A 76 -28.11 -12.62 0.84
C VAL A 76 -28.87 -13.60 -0.05
N LEU A 77 -28.24 -14.22 -1.05
CA LEU A 77 -28.89 -15.19 -1.94
C LEU A 77 -29.23 -16.52 -1.25
N SER A 78 -28.48 -16.89 -0.23
CA SER A 78 -28.67 -18.12 0.55
C SER A 78 -29.91 -18.09 1.44
N ASP A 79 -30.36 -16.90 1.88
CA ASP A 79 -31.57 -16.75 2.70
C ASP A 79 -32.83 -16.81 1.80
N PRO A 80 -33.77 -17.75 2.01
CA PRO A 80 -35.01 -17.77 1.24
C PRO A 80 -35.91 -16.54 1.49
N ARG A 81 -35.82 -15.91 2.68
CA ARG A 81 -36.67 -14.77 3.06
C ARG A 81 -36.27 -13.48 2.36
N SER A 82 -34.99 -13.32 2.03
CA SER A 82 -34.46 -12.18 1.27
C SER A 82 -34.83 -12.22 -0.21
N ARG A 83 -35.38 -13.34 -0.71
CA ARG A 83 -35.84 -13.49 -2.10
C ARG A 83 -37.22 -12.87 -2.35
N ILE A 84 -38.04 -12.74 -1.31
CA ILE A 84 -39.43 -12.27 -1.40
C ILE A 84 -39.54 -10.97 -0.60
N GLY A 85 -39.08 -9.86 -1.18
CA GLY A 85 -39.20 -8.51 -0.61
C GLY A 85 -37.95 -7.63 -0.76
N GLY A 86 -38.07 -6.33 -0.48
CA GLY A 86 -37.00 -5.33 -0.69
C GLY A 86 -35.80 -5.42 0.28
N ALA A 87 -35.85 -6.31 1.28
CA ALA A 87 -34.73 -6.53 2.21
C ALA A 87 -33.49 -7.08 1.50
N GLY A 88 -33.66 -7.94 0.47
CA GLY A 88 -32.56 -8.41 -0.36
C GLY A 88 -31.91 -7.28 -1.14
N ASP A 89 -32.72 -6.38 -1.73
CA ASP A 89 -32.21 -5.24 -2.49
C ASP A 89 -31.41 -4.27 -1.61
N ALA A 90 -31.93 -3.95 -0.41
CA ALA A 90 -31.24 -3.11 0.56
C ALA A 90 -29.90 -3.72 1.01
N ALA A 91 -29.84 -5.04 1.19
CA ALA A 91 -28.62 -5.74 1.57
C ALA A 91 -27.57 -5.73 0.44
N ARG A 92 -27.98 -5.93 -0.82
CA ARG A 92 -27.08 -5.82 -1.97
C ARG A 92 -26.53 -4.41 -2.13
N GLU A 93 -27.37 -3.40 -1.92
CA GLU A 93 -26.93 -2.01 -1.98
C GLU A 93 -25.95 -1.66 -0.87
N SER A 94 -26.18 -2.14 0.35
CA SER A 94 -25.22 -2.01 1.44
C SER A 94 -23.88 -2.68 1.12
N ALA A 95 -23.89 -3.86 0.50
CA ALA A 95 -22.66 -4.54 0.10
C ALA A 95 -21.86 -3.74 -0.93
N ARG A 96 -22.53 -3.15 -1.94
CA ARG A 96 -21.91 -2.26 -2.93
C ARG A 96 -21.34 -0.98 -2.30
N ALA A 97 -22.08 -0.37 -1.38
CA ALA A 97 -21.61 0.83 -0.67
C ALA A 97 -20.33 0.55 0.13
N LYS A 98 -20.27 -0.60 0.83
CA LYS A 98 -19.06 -1.05 1.56
C LYS A 98 -17.90 -1.33 0.62
N HIS A 99 -18.14 -1.96 -0.53
CA HIS A 99 -17.12 -2.18 -1.55
C HIS A 99 -16.52 -0.86 -2.03
N ALA A 100 -17.38 0.10 -2.40
CA ALA A 100 -16.94 1.41 -2.88
C ALA A 100 -16.10 2.16 -1.82
N ASP A 101 -16.49 2.09 -0.55
CA ASP A 101 -15.74 2.66 0.57
C ASP A 101 -14.37 1.98 0.77
N LEU A 102 -14.30 0.64 0.69
CA LEU A 102 -13.01 -0.08 0.76
C LEU A 102 -12.09 0.30 -0.40
N VAL A 103 -12.61 0.39 -1.62
CA VAL A 103 -11.85 0.83 -2.81
C VAL A 103 -11.40 2.29 -2.67
N ALA A 104 -12.25 3.17 -2.14
CA ALA A 104 -11.89 4.57 -1.90
C ALA A 104 -10.75 4.69 -0.89
N ARG A 105 -10.76 3.91 0.20
CA ARG A 105 -9.67 3.87 1.18
C ARG A 105 -8.36 3.35 0.60
N ALA A 106 -8.43 2.41 -0.34
CA ALA A 106 -7.23 1.90 -1.01
C ALA A 106 -6.57 2.95 -1.94
N ARG A 107 -7.30 3.99 -2.35
CA ARG A 107 -6.80 5.08 -3.21
C ARG A 107 -6.23 6.27 -2.44
N ALA A 108 -6.56 6.40 -1.17
CA ALA A 108 -6.16 7.53 -0.32
C ALA A 108 -4.78 7.29 0.30
#